data_AF-A0A7S1LST2-F1
#
_entry.id   AF-A0A7S1LST2-F1
#
_cell.length_a   1.000
_cell.length_b   1.000
_cell.length_c   1.000
_cell.angle_alpha   90.00
_cell.angle_beta   90.00
_cell.angle_gamma   90.00
#
_symmetry.space_group_name_H-M   'P 1'
#
loop_
_entity.id
_entity.type
_entity.pdbx_description
1 polymer ?
#
loop_
_entity_poly.entity_id
_entity_poly.type
_entity_poly.pdbx_seq_one_letter_code
_entity_poly.pdbx_strand_id
1 'polypeptide(L)'
;DPSCPRVLAPDPCAPALSASKQASHCRAPPVTLGQPNPVFSKEALSRMLQSWLVGFTAALGIKFTSSVDDVVWLAPFLTSNSSVATRLHNSTVYIGICMVQTLVAMLIAYSGEEAVARLTAGIKNAWSTEKIMTVGAGLILAVYSLKLLREYIQELQEEQEQAKPDGVQLVPTDDSNKDADCKSLLNNEGDMESPVEKEAPEGKDGKDRREALYCIAFIGSVDDLTLFVPMLVGKGFDVVQLVLGAFTAASTIVMLCVFIGLCKPIADFLTRVPLFLVVMGFAVLLLIRGFSDS
;
A
#
# COMPACT_ATOMS: atom_id res chain seq x y z
N ASP A 1 29.36 -33.10 -24.32
CA ASP A 1 30.76 -32.66 -24.37
C ASP A 1 31.09 -32.12 -25.74
N PRO A 2 31.52 -30.85 -25.83
CA PRO A 2 32.87 -30.51 -25.42
C PRO A 2 33.03 -29.24 -24.55
N SER A 3 33.98 -29.35 -23.61
CA SER A 3 34.95 -28.32 -23.21
C SER A 3 34.45 -27.09 -22.44
N CYS A 4 34.07 -27.31 -21.19
CA CYS A 4 34.06 -26.25 -20.16
C CYS A 4 35.51 -25.83 -19.82
N PRO A 5 35.87 -24.54 -19.88
CA PRO A 5 37.19 -24.08 -19.47
C PRO A 5 37.35 -24.21 -17.95
N ARG A 6 38.36 -24.97 -17.54
CA ARG A 6 38.79 -25.17 -16.15
C ARG A 6 39.30 -23.83 -15.60
N VAL A 7 38.48 -23.17 -14.79
CA VAL A 7 38.92 -22.02 -13.97
C VAL A 7 39.84 -22.59 -12.89
N LEU A 8 41.15 -22.33 -13.01
CA LEU A 8 42.13 -22.65 -11.97
C LEU A 8 41.81 -21.82 -10.72
N ALA A 9 41.74 -22.50 -9.57
CA ALA A 9 41.67 -21.87 -8.27
C ALA A 9 42.94 -21.04 -8.00
N PRO A 10 42.83 -19.86 -7.36
CA PRO A 10 43.99 -19.05 -7.00
C PRO A 10 44.80 -19.72 -5.87
N ASP A 11 46.11 -19.78 -6.05
CA ASP A 11 47.07 -20.31 -5.09
C ASP A 11 47.04 -19.51 -3.76
N PRO A 12 46.88 -20.17 -2.60
CA PRO A 12 46.82 -19.51 -1.29
C PRO A 12 48.19 -19.08 -0.71
N CYS A 13 49.27 -19.13 -1.50
CA CYS A 13 50.65 -18.89 -1.01
C CYS A 13 51.45 -17.91 -1.88
N ALA A 14 50.83 -16.82 -2.35
CA ALA A 14 51.58 -15.73 -2.98
C ALA A 14 52.02 -14.69 -1.92
N PRO A 15 53.34 -14.48 -1.68
CA PRO A 15 53.82 -13.47 -0.76
C PRO A 15 53.53 -12.06 -1.30
N ALA A 16 53.09 -11.18 -0.38
CA ALA A 16 52.82 -9.77 -0.61
C ALA A 16 54.08 -9.04 -1.12
N LEU A 17 54.22 -8.94 -2.44
CA LEU A 17 55.30 -8.24 -3.12
C LEU A 17 54.85 -6.81 -3.49
N SER A 18 55.28 -5.87 -2.65
CA SER A 18 55.67 -4.49 -2.95
C SER A 18 54.77 -3.68 -3.91
N ALA A 19 53.75 -3.05 -3.34
CA ALA A 19 53.06 -1.90 -3.91
C ALA A 19 53.92 -0.62 -3.84
N SER A 20 55.06 -0.53 -4.56
CA SER A 20 55.87 0.70 -4.59
C SER A 20 56.38 1.15 -5.97
N LYS A 21 55.89 0.58 -7.08
CA LYS A 21 56.40 0.91 -8.42
C LYS A 21 55.32 1.20 -9.47
N GLN A 22 54.37 2.06 -9.12
CA GLN A 22 53.40 2.58 -10.11
C GLN A 22 53.07 4.07 -9.90
N ALA A 23 54.08 4.87 -9.52
CA ALA A 23 53.93 6.30 -9.24
C ALA A 23 54.59 7.23 -10.29
N SER A 24 54.98 6.76 -11.47
CA SER A 24 55.85 7.55 -12.37
C SER A 24 55.28 7.93 -13.75
N HIS A 25 54.00 7.66 -14.06
CA HIS A 25 53.40 8.04 -15.35
C HIS A 25 51.99 8.65 -15.25
N CYS A 26 51.81 9.62 -14.35
CA CYS A 26 50.74 10.61 -14.49
C CYS A 26 51.34 11.88 -15.12
N ARG A 27 51.61 11.83 -16.44
CA ARG A 27 51.92 13.04 -17.21
C ARG A 27 50.62 13.82 -17.35
N ALA A 28 50.48 14.91 -16.59
CA ALA A 28 49.32 15.79 -16.72
C ALA A 28 49.18 16.23 -18.18
N PRO A 29 48.01 16.03 -18.82
CA PRO A 29 47.80 16.49 -20.18
C PRO A 29 47.95 18.02 -20.24
N PRO A 30 48.51 18.57 -21.33
CA PRO A 30 48.67 20.01 -21.48
C PRO A 30 47.30 20.69 -21.40
N VAL A 31 47.20 21.68 -20.51
CA VAL A 31 46.02 22.53 -20.34
C VAL A 31 45.84 23.34 -21.63
N THR A 32 44.96 22.88 -22.51
CA THR A 32 44.52 23.61 -23.69
C THR A 32 43.56 24.72 -23.26
N LEU A 33 44.15 25.87 -22.94
CA LEU A 33 43.48 27.17 -22.77
C LEU A 33 42.80 27.58 -24.09
N GLY A 34 41.54 27.17 -24.29
CA GLY A 34 40.78 27.55 -25.47
C GLY A 34 39.58 26.69 -25.80
N GLN A 35 38.87 26.15 -24.79
CA GLN A 35 37.57 25.52 -25.05
C GLN A 35 36.48 26.61 -25.05
N PRO A 36 35.76 26.81 -26.16
CA PRO A 36 34.64 27.75 -26.22
C PRO A 36 33.56 27.34 -25.21
N ASN A 37 32.88 28.35 -24.64
CA ASN A 37 31.79 28.18 -23.67
C ASN A 37 30.87 27.03 -24.09
N PRO A 38 30.45 26.14 -23.17
CA PRO A 38 29.60 25.01 -23.51
C PRO A 38 28.30 25.55 -24.09
N VAL A 39 28.21 25.50 -25.43
CA VAL A 39 26.96 25.77 -26.13
C VAL A 39 26.03 24.67 -25.69
N PHE A 40 25.05 25.05 -24.85
CA PHE A 40 24.04 24.15 -24.32
C PHE A 40 23.32 23.49 -25.50
N SER A 41 23.77 22.28 -25.87
CA SER A 41 23.30 21.59 -27.06
C SER A 41 21.87 21.13 -26.81
N LYS A 42 20.96 21.46 -27.72
CA LYS A 42 19.57 21.01 -27.69
C LYS A 42 19.47 19.48 -27.53
N GLU A 43 20.46 18.75 -28.06
CA GLU A 43 20.55 17.29 -27.94
C GLU A 43 20.81 16.85 -26.49
N ALA A 44 21.66 17.56 -25.75
CA ALA A 44 21.93 17.27 -24.35
C ALA A 44 20.67 17.50 -23.50
N LEU A 45 19.98 18.63 -23.71
CA LEU A 45 18.71 18.90 -23.04
C LEU A 45 17.65 17.84 -23.36
N SER A 46 17.53 17.42 -24.62
CA SER A 46 16.57 16.38 -25.03
C SER A 46 16.85 15.05 -24.35
N ARG A 47 18.12 14.63 -24.23
CA ARG A 47 18.49 13.38 -23.54
C ARG A 47 18.20 13.46 -22.04
N MET A 48 18.53 14.58 -21.41
CA MET A 48 18.21 14.80 -19.99
C MET A 48 16.70 14.73 -19.74
N LEU A 49 15.90 15.37 -20.60
CA LEU A 49 14.44 15.35 -20.49
C LEU A 49 13.88 13.93 -20.69
N GLN A 50 14.40 13.18 -21.67
CA GLN A 50 13.97 11.79 -21.91
C GLN A 50 14.27 10.89 -20.73
N SER A 51 15.50 10.92 -20.19
CA SER A 51 15.86 10.14 -19.01
C SER A 51 14.99 10.51 -17.81
N TRP A 52 14.71 11.80 -17.63
CA TRP A 52 13.84 12.29 -16.56
C TRP A 52 12.39 11.81 -16.71
N LEU A 53 11.85 11.87 -17.93
CA LEU A 53 10.47 11.42 -18.22
C LEU A 53 10.31 9.91 -18.05
N VAL A 54 11.30 9.11 -18.48
CA VAL A 54 11.30 7.66 -18.28
C VAL A 54 11.31 7.35 -16.79
N GLY A 55 12.15 8.06 -16.03
CA GLY A 55 12.22 7.91 -14.58
C GLY A 55 10.91 8.25 -13.86
N PHE A 56 10.35 9.41 -14.19
CA PHE A 56 9.06 9.85 -13.67
C PHE A 56 7.92 8.87 -14.02
N THR A 57 7.86 8.41 -15.28
CA THR A 57 6.80 7.50 -15.73
C THR A 57 6.91 6.13 -15.08
N ALA A 58 8.13 5.61 -14.89
CA ALA A 58 8.36 4.37 -14.17
C ALA A 58 7.94 4.48 -12.70
N ALA A 59 8.32 5.57 -12.02
CA ALA A 59 7.93 5.84 -10.65
C ALA A 59 6.40 5.93 -10.50
N LEU A 60 5.74 6.66 -11.41
CA LEU A 60 4.28 6.77 -11.47
C LEU A 60 3.63 5.42 -11.70
N GLY A 61 4.12 4.65 -12.68
CA GLY A 61 3.60 3.34 -13.03
C GLY A 61 3.69 2.37 -11.86
N ILE A 62 4.84 2.31 -11.19
CA ILE A 62 5.05 1.42 -10.03
C ILE A 62 4.12 1.79 -8.89
N LYS A 63 4.09 3.06 -8.47
CA LYS A 63 3.19 3.53 -7.40
C LYS A 63 1.73 3.29 -7.77
N PHE A 64 1.36 3.51 -9.04
CA PHE A 64 -0.01 3.28 -9.49
C PHE A 64 -0.39 1.80 -9.47
N THR A 65 0.49 0.92 -9.96
CA THR A 65 0.24 -0.53 -9.96
C THR A 65 0.27 -1.13 -8.58
N SER A 66 1.13 -0.63 -7.69
CA SER A 66 1.22 -1.10 -6.32
C SER A 66 -0.01 -0.65 -5.54
N SER A 67 -0.37 0.64 -5.61
CA SER A 67 -1.52 1.23 -4.93
C SER A 67 -2.87 1.03 -5.66
N VAL A 68 -2.99 0.07 -6.58
CA VAL A 68 -4.31 -0.29 -7.14
C VAL A 68 -5.16 -0.99 -6.08
N ASP A 69 -4.54 -1.70 -5.15
CA ASP A 69 -5.21 -2.30 -4.00
C ASP A 69 -5.78 -1.23 -3.06
N ASP A 70 -5.09 -0.09 -2.91
CA ASP A 70 -5.58 1.09 -2.16
C ASP A 70 -6.94 1.59 -2.66
N VAL A 71 -7.28 1.41 -3.93
CA VAL A 71 -8.62 1.75 -4.44
C VAL A 71 -9.69 0.89 -3.78
N VAL A 72 -9.40 -0.40 -3.61
CA VAL A 72 -10.31 -1.35 -2.96
C VAL A 72 -10.43 -1.02 -1.48
N TRP A 73 -9.30 -0.68 -0.82
CA TRP A 73 -9.27 -0.33 0.60
C TRP A 73 -9.93 1.01 0.92
N LEU A 74 -9.72 2.04 0.08
CA LEU A 74 -10.22 3.39 0.29
C LEU A 74 -11.67 3.57 -0.16
N ALA A 75 -12.16 2.72 -1.05
CA ALA A 75 -13.50 2.83 -1.61
C ALA A 75 -14.57 2.94 -0.51
N PRO A 76 -14.70 2.03 0.47
CA PRO A 76 -15.74 2.12 1.51
C PRO A 76 -15.73 3.42 2.33
N PHE A 77 -14.57 4.06 2.42
CA PHE A 77 -14.39 5.27 3.21
C PHE A 77 -14.66 6.53 2.41
N LEU A 78 -14.30 6.55 1.13
CA LEU A 78 -14.57 7.66 0.22
C LEU A 78 -15.98 7.62 -0.39
N THR A 79 -16.63 6.44 -0.40
CA THR A 79 -18.02 6.25 -0.87
C THR A 79 -19.07 6.55 0.20
N SER A 80 -18.74 6.33 1.48
CA SER A 80 -19.71 6.50 2.58
C SER A 80 -20.37 7.88 2.56
N ASN A 81 -21.63 7.97 3.02
CA ASN A 81 -22.51 9.15 3.00
C ASN A 81 -21.99 10.36 3.84
N SER A 82 -20.68 10.48 4.00
CA SER A 82 -19.98 11.58 4.64
C SER A 82 -19.91 12.81 3.75
N SER A 83 -19.85 13.99 4.39
CA SER A 83 -19.68 15.27 3.72
C SER A 83 -18.41 15.31 2.85
N VAL A 84 -18.44 16.09 1.77
CA VAL A 84 -17.28 16.30 0.88
C VAL A 84 -16.04 16.76 1.64
N ALA A 85 -16.22 17.57 2.69
CA ALA A 85 -15.13 18.04 3.53
C ALA A 85 -14.43 16.88 4.28
N THR A 86 -15.20 15.93 4.83
CA THR A 86 -14.65 14.75 5.48
C THR A 86 -13.88 13.87 4.50
N ARG A 87 -14.43 13.67 3.29
CA ARG A 87 -13.76 12.92 2.23
C ARG A 87 -12.43 13.56 1.85
N LEU A 88 -12.41 14.87 1.65
CA LEU A 88 -11.19 15.61 1.31
C LEU A 88 -10.13 15.54 2.43
N HIS A 89 -10.56 15.60 3.70
CA HIS A 89 -9.67 15.43 4.85
C HIS A 89 -9.03 14.04 4.86
N ASN A 90 -9.84 12.98 4.71
CA ASN A 90 -9.35 11.61 4.64
C ASN A 90 -8.39 11.39 3.46
N SER A 91 -8.71 11.96 2.29
CA SER A 91 -7.82 11.94 1.13
C SER A 91 -6.49 12.66 1.38
N THR A 92 -6.52 13.81 2.05
CA THR A 92 -5.30 14.56 2.39
C THR A 92 -4.41 13.79 3.36
N VAL A 93 -5.01 13.17 4.37
CA VAL A 93 -4.33 12.29 5.32
C VAL A 93 -3.66 11.12 4.58
N TYR A 94 -4.40 10.45 3.69
CA TYR A 94 -3.86 9.35 2.89
C TYR A 94 -2.66 9.78 2.03
N ILE A 95 -2.76 10.90 1.30
CA ILE A 95 -1.63 11.45 0.54
C ILE A 95 -0.44 11.73 1.47
N GLY A 96 -0.67 12.28 2.65
CA GLY A 96 0.36 12.51 3.66
C GLY A 96 1.09 11.23 4.08
N ILE A 97 0.34 10.16 4.36
CA ILE A 97 0.89 8.83 4.70
C ILE A 97 1.75 8.32 3.54
N CYS A 98 1.24 8.36 2.30
CA CYS A 98 1.99 7.93 1.12
C CYS A 98 3.32 8.69 0.96
N MET A 99 3.33 10.01 1.21
CA MET A 99 4.54 10.82 1.11
C MET A 99 5.55 10.49 2.23
N VAL A 100 5.08 10.32 3.47
CA VAL A 100 5.94 9.90 4.59
C VAL A 100 6.54 8.52 4.30
N GLN A 101 5.75 7.59 3.80
CA GLN A 101 6.21 6.25 3.46
C GLN A 101 7.21 6.26 2.29
N THR A 102 7.01 7.07 1.24
CA THR A 102 8.05 7.28 0.22
C THR A 102 9.33 7.82 0.84
N LEU A 103 9.25 8.73 1.81
CA LEU A 103 10.41 9.25 2.52
C LEU A 103 11.10 8.18 3.40
N VAL A 104 10.35 7.36 4.11
CA VAL A 104 10.89 6.23 4.89
C VAL A 104 11.55 5.22 3.96
N ALA A 105 10.94 4.89 2.81
CA ALA A 105 11.54 4.01 1.81
C ALA A 105 12.87 4.56 1.28
N MET A 106 12.96 5.89 1.06
CA MET A 106 14.22 6.55 0.71
C MET A 106 15.26 6.40 1.80
N LEU A 107 14.92 6.66 3.07
CA LEU A 107 15.83 6.49 4.19
C LEU A 107 16.31 5.04 4.33
N ILE A 108 15.41 4.07 4.14
CA ILE A 108 15.74 2.64 4.16
C ILE A 108 16.63 2.28 2.98
N ALA A 109 16.39 2.80 1.78
CA ALA A 109 17.26 2.52 0.64
C ALA A 109 18.67 3.09 0.85
N TYR A 110 18.80 4.31 1.38
CA TYR A 110 20.10 4.92 1.68
C TYR A 110 20.84 4.22 2.83
N SER A 111 20.12 3.79 3.87
CA SER A 111 20.72 3.09 5.02
C SER A 111 20.90 1.59 4.79
N GLY A 112 20.14 1.03 3.84
CA GLY A 112 19.98 -0.40 3.62
C GLY A 112 21.23 -1.05 3.06
N GLU A 113 21.98 -0.39 2.17
CA GLU A 113 23.23 -0.96 1.65
C GLU A 113 24.24 -1.23 2.78
N GLU A 114 24.39 -0.28 3.71
CA GLU A 114 25.30 -0.40 4.86
C GLU A 114 24.78 -1.42 5.89
N ALA A 115 23.47 -1.40 6.19
CA ALA A 115 22.86 -2.32 7.14
C ALA A 115 22.90 -3.77 6.64
N VAL A 116 22.58 -3.98 5.35
CA VAL A 116 22.63 -5.29 4.69
C VAL A 116 24.08 -5.77 4.61
N ALA A 117 25.03 -4.92 4.22
CA ALA A 117 26.45 -5.29 4.20
C ALA A 117 26.95 -5.75 5.58
N ARG A 118 26.50 -5.10 6.65
CA ARG A 118 26.81 -5.50 8.04
C ARG A 118 26.11 -6.79 8.46
N LEU A 119 24.84 -6.97 8.10
CA LEU A 119 24.05 -8.17 8.44
C LEU A 119 24.50 -9.42 7.68
N THR A 120 24.97 -9.25 6.45
CA THR A 120 25.40 -10.36 5.58
C THR A 120 26.89 -10.70 5.72
N ALA A 121 27.66 -9.89 6.47
CA ALA A 121 29.06 -10.16 6.76
C ALA A 121 29.21 -11.48 7.57
N GLY A 122 29.48 -12.58 6.88
CA GLY A 122 29.83 -13.86 7.50
C GLY A 122 28.98 -15.07 7.09
N ILE A 123 27.90 -14.89 6.32
CA ILE A 123 27.01 -15.99 5.93
C ILE A 123 27.20 -16.31 4.45
N LYS A 124 27.82 -17.47 4.14
CA LYS A 124 28.13 -17.90 2.75
C LYS A 124 26.90 -18.25 1.88
N ASN A 125 25.70 -18.32 2.48
CA ASN A 125 24.43 -18.59 1.80
C ASN A 125 23.31 -17.67 2.34
N ALA A 126 23.58 -16.37 2.49
CA ALA A 126 22.56 -15.43 2.95
C ALA A 126 21.41 -15.36 1.93
N TRP A 127 20.17 -15.39 2.40
CA TRP A 127 19.02 -15.05 1.58
C TRP A 127 19.19 -13.64 0.99
N SER A 128 18.79 -13.45 -0.26
CA SER A 128 18.74 -12.11 -0.86
C SER A 128 17.89 -11.18 0.00
N THR A 129 18.31 -9.92 0.15
CA THR A 129 17.55 -8.87 0.87
C THR A 129 16.12 -8.77 0.35
N GLU A 130 15.94 -8.90 -0.97
CA GLU A 130 14.63 -8.90 -1.62
C GLU A 130 13.75 -10.04 -1.09
N LYS A 131 14.30 -11.24 -0.92
CA LYS A 131 13.55 -12.39 -0.38
C LYS A 131 13.14 -12.16 1.07
N ILE A 132 14.07 -11.67 1.90
CA ILE A 132 13.80 -11.40 3.31
C ILE A 132 12.69 -10.35 3.44
N MET A 133 12.74 -9.29 2.63
CA MET A 133 11.72 -8.25 2.62
C MET A 133 10.36 -8.78 2.13
N THR A 134 10.32 -9.54 1.02
CA THR A 134 9.07 -10.08 0.46
C THR A 134 8.41 -11.08 1.41
N VAL A 135 9.17 -12.03 1.98
CA VAL A 135 8.64 -13.00 2.95
C VAL A 135 8.22 -12.30 4.24
N GLY A 136 9.00 -11.32 4.71
CA GLY A 136 8.67 -10.52 5.89
C GLY A 136 7.36 -9.73 5.72
N ALA A 137 7.19 -9.06 4.58
CA ALA A 137 5.97 -8.33 4.25
C ALA A 137 4.77 -9.28 4.13
N GLY A 138 4.91 -10.41 3.44
CA GLY A 138 3.87 -11.43 3.35
C GLY A 138 3.44 -11.98 4.72
N LEU A 139 4.40 -12.19 5.63
CA LEU A 139 4.11 -12.64 7.00
C LEU A 139 3.36 -11.57 7.82
N ILE A 140 3.80 -10.30 7.76
CA ILE A 140 3.11 -9.19 8.44
C ILE A 140 1.69 -9.03 7.90
N LEU A 141 1.51 -9.09 6.58
CA LEU A 141 0.20 -9.05 5.93
C LEU A 141 -0.70 -10.23 6.34
N ALA A 142 -0.13 -11.43 6.46
CA ALA A 142 -0.87 -12.61 6.94
C ALA A 142 -1.35 -12.43 8.38
N VAL A 143 -0.48 -11.95 9.28
CA VAL A 143 -0.84 -11.66 10.67
C VAL A 143 -1.93 -10.59 10.74
N TYR A 144 -1.83 -9.56 9.92
CA TYR A 144 -2.86 -8.53 9.85
C TYR A 144 -4.19 -9.05 9.30
N SER A 145 -4.16 -9.92 8.29
CA SER A 145 -5.35 -10.58 7.75
C SER A 145 -6.09 -11.38 8.82
N LEU A 146 -5.36 -12.02 9.75
CA LEU A 146 -5.96 -12.72 10.88
C LEU A 146 -6.62 -11.76 11.88
N LYS A 147 -6.04 -10.57 12.09
CA LYS A 147 -6.66 -9.53 12.91
C LYS A 147 -7.98 -9.06 12.27
N LEU A 148 -7.96 -8.73 10.98
CA LEU A 148 -9.16 -8.32 10.24
C LEU A 148 -10.24 -9.41 10.24
N LEU A 149 -9.83 -10.67 10.09
CA LEU A 149 -10.76 -11.81 10.15
C LEU A 149 -11.42 -11.91 11.54
N ARG A 150 -10.67 -11.65 12.62
CA ARG A 150 -11.23 -11.65 13.97
C ARG A 150 -12.24 -10.53 14.17
N GLU A 151 -11.93 -9.31 13.72
CA GLU A 151 -12.86 -8.16 13.77
C GLU A 151 -14.12 -8.46 12.97
N TYR A 152 -13.99 -9.02 11.76
CA TYR A 152 -15.12 -9.42 10.92
C TYR A 152 -16.01 -10.50 11.57
N ILE A 153 -15.42 -11.52 12.20
CA ILE A 153 -16.20 -12.56 12.90
C ILE A 153 -16.95 -11.96 14.10
N GLN A 154 -16.33 -11.02 14.81
CA GLN A 154 -16.96 -10.36 15.95
C GLN A 154 -18.16 -9.51 15.51
N GLU A 155 -18.02 -8.72 14.44
CA GLU A 155 -19.13 -7.93 13.88
C GLU A 155 -20.33 -8.82 13.50
N LEU A 156 -20.09 -9.96 12.84
CA LEU A 156 -21.15 -10.92 12.51
C LEU A 156 -21.86 -11.52 13.74
N GLN A 157 -21.15 -11.70 14.84
CA GLN A 157 -21.75 -12.21 16.08
C GLN A 157 -22.65 -11.15 16.74
N GLU A 158 -22.23 -9.89 16.74
CA GLU A 158 -22.99 -8.77 17.30
C GLU A 158 -24.28 -8.52 16.49
N GLU A 159 -24.23 -8.63 15.16
CA GLU A 159 -25.42 -8.53 14.30
C GLU A 159 -26.44 -9.65 14.56
N GLN A 160 -25.98 -10.89 14.77
CA GLN A 160 -26.87 -12.02 15.07
C GLN A 160 -27.53 -11.90 16.45
N GLU A 161 -26.84 -11.31 17.43
CA GLU A 161 -27.39 -11.10 18.76
C GLU A 161 -28.50 -10.05 18.75
N GLN A 162 -28.35 -8.97 17.96
CA GLN A 162 -29.40 -7.96 17.77
C GLN A 162 -30.58 -8.46 16.92
N ALA A 163 -30.35 -9.40 16.00
CA ALA A 163 -31.40 -9.97 15.17
C ALA A 163 -32.29 -11.00 15.90
N LYS A 164 -31.96 -11.41 17.14
CA LYS A 164 -32.91 -12.14 17.97
C LYS A 164 -33.98 -11.15 18.42
N PRO A 165 -35.23 -11.25 17.89
CA PRO A 165 -36.30 -10.37 18.33
C PRO A 165 -36.42 -10.55 19.83
N ASP A 166 -36.36 -9.43 20.58
CA ASP A 166 -36.68 -9.38 21.99
C ASP A 166 -37.88 -10.26 22.21
N GLY A 167 -37.62 -11.39 22.87
CA GLY A 167 -38.56 -12.49 22.90
C GLY A 167 -39.93 -11.91 23.20
N VAL A 168 -40.89 -12.20 22.33
CA VAL A 168 -42.31 -12.02 22.62
C VAL A 168 -42.46 -12.54 24.04
N GLN A 169 -42.54 -11.60 24.98
CA GLN A 169 -42.82 -11.90 26.35
C GLN A 169 -44.25 -12.42 26.24
N LEU A 170 -44.39 -13.74 26.23
CA LEU A 170 -45.67 -14.40 26.34
C LEU A 170 -46.20 -13.96 27.68
N VAL A 171 -46.86 -12.79 27.70
CA VAL A 171 -47.73 -12.36 28.77
C VAL A 171 -48.67 -13.54 28.94
N PRO A 172 -48.70 -14.20 30.10
CA PRO A 172 -49.70 -15.22 30.36
C PRO A 172 -51.05 -14.53 30.21
N THR A 173 -51.74 -14.78 29.10
CA THR A 173 -53.13 -14.43 28.95
C THR A 173 -53.88 -15.29 29.95
N ASP A 174 -54.18 -14.69 31.10
CA ASP A 174 -55.15 -15.20 32.04
C ASP A 174 -56.52 -15.15 31.34
N ASP A 175 -57.02 -16.33 31.00
CA ASP A 175 -58.32 -16.57 30.39
C ASP A 175 -59.42 -16.09 31.34
N SER A 176 -59.87 -14.84 31.20
CA SER A 176 -61.21 -14.40 31.60
C SER A 176 -61.46 -12.95 31.21
N ASN A 177 -62.06 -12.70 30.05
CA ASN A 177 -63.41 -12.14 30.02
C ASN A 177 -63.97 -12.09 28.59
N LYS A 178 -65.22 -12.55 28.47
CA LYS A 178 -66.06 -12.36 27.28
C LYS A 178 -66.59 -10.93 27.29
N ASP A 179 -66.54 -10.26 26.14
CA ASP A 179 -67.72 -9.79 25.41
C ASP A 179 -67.39 -8.62 24.48
N ALA A 180 -67.86 -8.80 23.25
CA ALA A 180 -68.12 -7.87 22.16
C ALA A 180 -67.86 -6.36 22.38
N ASP A 181 -67.05 -5.76 21.50
CA ASP A 181 -67.61 -4.81 20.54
C ASP A 181 -66.72 -4.73 19.29
N CYS A 182 -67.37 -4.85 18.13
CA CYS A 182 -66.77 -4.85 16.81
C CYS A 182 -67.29 -3.59 16.12
N LYS A 183 -66.50 -2.51 16.11
CA LYS A 183 -66.74 -1.39 15.19
C LYS A 183 -65.58 -0.39 15.14
N SER A 184 -65.31 -0.01 13.89
CA SER A 184 -64.66 1.23 13.43
C SER A 184 -63.15 1.33 13.56
N LEU A 185 -62.41 1.96 12.65
CA LEU A 185 -62.61 2.48 11.28
C LEU A 185 -61.15 2.79 10.91
N LEU A 186 -60.59 2.22 9.84
CA LEU A 186 -60.32 2.97 8.61
C LEU A 186 -60.16 4.48 8.85
N ASN A 187 -58.95 4.91 9.19
CA ASN A 187 -58.39 6.24 8.93
C ASN A 187 -56.90 6.25 9.31
N ASN A 188 -56.03 6.02 8.33
CA ASN A 188 -54.70 6.64 8.25
C ASN A 188 -54.09 6.30 6.89
N GLU A 189 -54.67 6.87 5.85
CA GLU A 189 -53.96 7.16 4.61
C GLU A 189 -53.32 8.54 4.76
N GLY A 190 -52.02 8.62 4.48
CA GLY A 190 -51.32 9.90 4.34
C GLY A 190 -50.41 10.22 5.51
N ASP A 191 -49.22 9.61 5.52
CA ASP A 191 -47.97 10.36 5.59
C ASP A 191 -46.86 9.44 5.09
N MET A 192 -46.46 9.66 3.83
CA MET A 192 -45.23 9.11 3.29
C MET A 192 -44.08 9.89 3.94
N GLU A 193 -43.83 9.60 5.22
CA GLU A 193 -42.58 9.94 5.89
C GLU A 193 -41.47 9.36 5.03
N SER A 194 -40.70 10.26 4.39
CA SER A 194 -39.36 9.95 3.93
C SER A 194 -38.68 9.20 5.07
N PRO A 195 -38.07 8.02 4.83
CA PRO A 195 -37.36 7.33 5.87
C PRO A 195 -36.32 8.31 6.38
N VAL A 196 -36.56 8.84 7.58
CA VAL A 196 -35.58 9.57 8.36
C VAL A 196 -34.47 8.54 8.54
N GLU A 197 -33.47 8.67 7.69
CA GLU A 197 -32.19 7.99 7.77
C GLU A 197 -31.72 8.29 9.18
N LYS A 198 -31.99 7.35 10.10
CA LYS A 198 -31.61 7.45 11.50
C LYS A 198 -30.10 7.63 11.48
N GLU A 199 -29.65 8.86 11.67
CA GLU A 199 -28.25 9.16 11.90
C GLU A 199 -27.84 8.32 13.11
N ALA A 200 -27.05 7.27 12.81
CA ALA A 200 -26.55 6.36 13.82
C ALA A 200 -25.81 7.18 14.89
N PRO A 201 -26.01 6.90 16.18
CA PRO A 201 -25.41 7.69 17.25
C PRO A 201 -23.88 7.73 17.11
N GLU A 202 -23.31 8.91 16.84
CA GLU A 202 -21.88 9.20 16.62
C GLU A 202 -20.94 8.95 17.84
N GLY A 203 -21.32 8.11 18.79
CA GLY A 203 -20.74 8.14 20.14
C GLY A 203 -19.37 7.50 20.36
N LYS A 204 -19.01 6.43 19.64
CA LYS A 204 -17.73 5.70 19.85
C LYS A 204 -17.18 5.03 18.60
N ASP A 205 -18.05 4.65 17.66
CA ASP A 205 -17.74 3.89 16.45
C ASP A 205 -16.81 4.65 15.46
N GLY A 206 -16.90 5.98 15.43
CA GLY A 206 -16.11 6.80 14.50
C GLY A 206 -14.60 6.77 14.74
N LYS A 207 -14.14 6.42 15.95
CA LYS A 207 -12.70 6.38 16.27
C LYS A 207 -12.07 5.08 15.75
N ASP A 208 -12.71 3.95 16.01
CA ASP A 208 -12.21 2.63 15.63
C ASP A 208 -12.15 2.51 14.10
N ARG A 209 -13.15 3.07 13.40
CA ARG A 209 -13.16 3.15 11.94
C ARG A 209 -12.01 3.98 11.36
N ARG A 210 -11.60 5.07 12.03
CA ARG A 210 -10.42 5.87 11.61
C ARG A 210 -9.12 5.13 11.88
N GLU A 211 -9.01 4.44 13.01
CA GLU A 211 -7.83 3.65 13.33
C GLU A 211 -7.64 2.49 12.34
N ALA A 212 -8.72 1.83 11.95
CA ALA A 212 -8.72 0.83 10.87
C ALA A 212 -8.22 1.44 9.55
N LEU A 213 -8.73 2.62 9.16
CA LEU A 213 -8.27 3.37 7.99
C LEU A 213 -6.76 3.61 7.98
N TYR A 214 -6.23 4.10 9.10
CA TYR A 214 -4.79 4.35 9.24
C TYR A 214 -3.99 3.06 9.15
N CYS A 215 -4.45 1.99 9.79
CA CYS A 215 -3.77 0.70 9.74
C CYS A 215 -3.77 0.12 8.33
N ILE A 216 -4.92 0.15 7.64
CA ILE A 216 -5.03 -0.38 6.28
C ILE A 216 -4.18 0.45 5.32
N ALA A 217 -4.29 1.78 5.35
CA ALA A 217 -3.46 2.66 4.53
C ALA A 217 -1.97 2.46 4.81
N PHE A 218 -1.59 2.31 6.09
CA PHE A 218 -0.21 2.01 6.45
C PHE A 218 0.24 0.66 5.90
N ILE A 219 -0.61 -0.37 5.95
CA ILE A 219 -0.25 -1.72 5.52
C ILE A 219 -0.18 -1.84 3.99
N GLY A 220 -1.11 -1.24 3.25
CA GLY A 220 -0.98 -1.10 1.79
C GLY A 220 0.31 -0.35 1.43
N SER A 221 0.65 0.68 2.21
CA SER A 221 1.91 1.41 2.06
C SER A 221 3.17 0.58 2.43
N VAL A 222 3.07 -0.49 3.22
CA VAL A 222 4.23 -1.37 3.46
C VAL A 222 4.61 -2.11 2.17
N ASP A 223 3.64 -2.43 1.31
CA ASP A 223 3.91 -3.08 0.02
C ASP A 223 4.71 -2.17 -0.91
N ASP A 224 4.35 -0.88 -1.09
CA ASP A 224 5.19 -0.02 -1.93
C ASP A 224 6.60 0.19 -1.35
N LEU A 225 6.78 0.06 -0.03
CA LEU A 225 8.12 0.13 0.56
C LEU A 225 9.01 -1.04 0.09
N THR A 226 8.43 -2.24 -0.06
CA THR A 226 9.15 -3.40 -0.60
C THR A 226 9.49 -3.27 -2.07
N LEU A 227 8.68 -2.55 -2.85
CA LEU A 227 8.94 -2.30 -4.26
C LEU A 227 9.89 -1.12 -4.49
N PHE A 228 9.83 -0.08 -3.64
CA PHE A 228 10.69 1.10 -3.76
C PHE A 228 12.12 0.89 -3.30
N VAL A 229 12.35 0.06 -2.27
CA VAL A 229 13.71 -0.15 -1.76
C VAL A 229 14.63 -0.77 -2.82
N PRO A 230 14.29 -1.88 -3.52
CA PRO A 230 15.13 -2.44 -4.58
C PRO A 230 15.34 -1.47 -5.75
N MET A 231 14.27 -0.75 -6.11
CA MET A 231 14.28 0.28 -7.16
C MET A 231 15.25 1.43 -6.88
N LEU A 232 15.28 1.92 -5.63
CA LEU A 232 16.16 3.00 -5.19
C LEU A 232 17.63 2.54 -5.09
N VAL A 233 17.86 1.31 -4.62
CA VAL A 233 19.21 0.71 -4.56
C VAL A 233 19.80 0.50 -5.96
N GLY A 234 18.95 0.27 -6.97
CA GLY A 234 19.38 0.12 -8.37
C GLY A 234 20.05 1.35 -9.00
N LYS A 235 20.19 2.49 -8.29
CA LYS A 235 20.72 3.79 -8.78
C LYS A 235 20.02 4.31 -10.05
N GLY A 236 18.85 3.79 -10.36
CA GLY A 236 18.17 4.04 -11.64
C GLY A 236 17.41 5.37 -11.68
N PHE A 237 17.06 5.94 -10.53
CA PHE A 237 16.11 7.05 -10.47
C PHE A 237 16.60 8.18 -9.56
N ASP A 238 16.33 9.40 -10.01
CA ASP A 238 16.55 10.60 -9.21
C ASP A 238 15.48 10.70 -8.11
N VAL A 239 15.88 11.14 -6.92
CA VAL A 239 15.00 11.27 -5.75
C VAL A 239 13.81 12.18 -6.06
N VAL A 240 14.05 13.27 -6.80
CA VAL A 240 12.99 14.22 -7.15
C VAL A 240 11.96 13.61 -8.09
N GLN A 241 12.40 12.80 -9.06
CA GLN A 241 11.51 12.08 -9.98
C GLN A 241 10.62 11.09 -9.21
N LEU A 242 11.19 10.37 -8.24
CA LEU A 242 10.45 9.44 -7.41
C LEU A 242 9.38 10.15 -6.56
N VAL A 243 9.76 11.24 -5.89
CA VAL A 243 8.82 12.01 -5.04
C VAL A 243 7.69 12.62 -5.86
N LEU A 244 8.00 13.24 -7.01
CA LEU A 244 6.98 13.82 -7.89
C LEU A 244 6.09 12.75 -8.55
N GLY A 245 6.68 11.63 -8.96
CA GLY A 245 5.94 10.49 -9.51
C GLY A 245 4.98 9.90 -8.47
N ALA A 246 5.47 9.67 -7.24
CA ALA A 246 4.67 9.15 -6.13
C ALA A 246 3.52 10.08 -5.75
N PHE A 247 3.78 11.40 -5.68
CA PHE A 247 2.74 12.40 -5.42
C PHE A 247 1.66 12.44 -6.50
N THR A 248 2.07 12.39 -7.77
CA THR A 248 1.15 12.40 -8.92
C THR A 248 0.29 11.13 -8.96
N ALA A 249 0.90 9.97 -8.71
CA ALA A 249 0.20 8.70 -8.62
C ALA A 249 -0.81 8.70 -7.47
N ALA A 250 -0.40 9.08 -6.24
CA ALA A 250 -1.30 9.16 -5.09
C ALA A 250 -2.50 10.10 -5.35
N SER A 251 -2.25 11.25 -5.98
CA SER A 251 -3.31 12.18 -6.38
C SER A 251 -4.28 11.57 -7.39
N THR A 252 -3.76 10.80 -8.35
CA THR A 252 -4.56 10.11 -9.37
C THR A 252 -5.41 9.00 -8.76
N ILE A 253 -4.86 8.23 -7.82
CA ILE A 253 -5.57 7.17 -7.09
C ILE A 253 -6.71 7.78 -6.27
N VAL A 254 -6.45 8.86 -5.52
CA VAL A 254 -7.50 9.57 -4.78
C VAL A 254 -8.61 10.05 -5.72
N MET A 255 -8.26 10.63 -6.86
CA MET A 255 -9.23 11.07 -7.86
C MET A 255 -10.07 9.89 -8.39
N LEU A 256 -9.44 8.76 -8.67
CA LEU A 256 -10.10 7.54 -9.12
C LEU A 256 -11.02 6.96 -8.03
N CYS A 257 -10.60 6.95 -6.78
CA CYS A 257 -11.43 6.51 -5.66
C CYS A 257 -12.66 7.39 -5.46
N VAL A 258 -12.49 8.71 -5.59
CA VAL A 258 -13.62 9.66 -5.56
C VAL A 258 -14.57 9.36 -6.72
N PHE A 259 -14.05 9.14 -7.93
CA PHE A 259 -14.85 8.81 -9.10
C PHE A 259 -15.63 7.49 -8.93
N ILE A 260 -14.98 6.43 -8.45
CA ILE A 260 -15.62 5.14 -8.14
C ILE A 260 -16.69 5.33 -7.07
N GLY A 261 -16.45 6.21 -6.09
CA GLY A 261 -17.43 6.55 -5.07
C GLY A 261 -18.68 7.26 -5.57
N LEU A 262 -18.63 7.87 -6.76
CA LEU A 262 -19.81 8.42 -7.43
C LEU A 262 -20.60 7.34 -8.20
N CYS A 263 -19.98 6.17 -8.47
CA CYS A 263 -20.60 5.06 -9.17
C CYS A 263 -21.26 4.08 -8.19
N LYS A 264 -22.53 4.32 -7.84
CA LYS A 264 -23.36 3.44 -6.99
C LYS A 264 -23.22 1.93 -7.27
N PRO A 265 -23.35 1.42 -8.52
CA PRO A 265 -23.26 -0.02 -8.75
C PRO A 265 -21.88 -0.62 -8.42
N ILE A 266 -20.81 0.16 -8.56
CA ILE A 266 -19.46 -0.28 -8.22
C ILE A 266 -19.28 -0.24 -6.70
N ALA A 267 -19.76 0.83 -6.05
CA ALA A 267 -19.74 0.94 -4.59
C ALA A 267 -20.48 -0.24 -3.92
N ASP A 268 -21.69 -0.57 -4.41
CA ASP A 268 -22.50 -1.69 -3.89
C ASP A 268 -21.84 -3.06 -4.12
N PHE A 269 -21.05 -3.19 -5.19
CA PHE A 269 -20.28 -4.40 -5.44
C PHE A 269 -19.07 -4.50 -4.51
N LEU A 270 -18.32 -3.41 -4.34
CA LEU A 270 -17.12 -3.38 -3.49
C LEU A 270 -17.44 -3.61 -2.01
N THR A 271 -18.58 -3.11 -1.51
CA THR A 271 -19.00 -3.32 -0.12
C THR A 271 -19.38 -4.76 0.19
N ARG A 272 -19.69 -5.59 -0.82
CA ARG A 272 -19.97 -7.02 -0.63
C ARG A 272 -18.72 -7.88 -0.48
N VAL A 273 -17.55 -7.38 -0.86
CA VAL A 273 -16.31 -8.15 -0.80
C VAL A 273 -15.68 -7.91 0.57
N PRO A 274 -15.60 -8.94 1.44
CA PRO A 274 -15.01 -8.76 2.75
C PRO A 274 -13.51 -8.52 2.62
N LEU A 275 -13.07 -7.43 3.25
CA LEU A 275 -11.74 -6.86 3.17
C LEU A 275 -10.63 -7.89 3.47
N PHE A 276 -10.84 -8.75 4.46
CA PHE A 276 -9.86 -9.77 4.87
C PHE A 276 -9.54 -10.79 3.76
N LEU A 277 -10.46 -11.11 2.85
CA LEU A 277 -10.21 -12.09 1.77
C LEU A 277 -9.18 -11.56 0.78
N VAL A 278 -9.27 -10.26 0.46
CA VAL A 278 -8.34 -9.61 -0.45
C VAL A 278 -6.94 -9.58 0.18
N VAL A 279 -6.82 -9.19 1.46
CA VAL A 279 -5.51 -9.13 2.15
C VAL A 279 -4.90 -10.52 2.25
N MET A 280 -5.72 -11.53 2.59
CA MET A 280 -5.26 -12.90 2.72
C MET A 280 -4.78 -13.46 1.36
N GLY A 281 -5.47 -13.14 0.27
CA GLY A 281 -5.04 -13.50 -1.08
C GLY A 281 -3.67 -12.91 -1.43
N PHE A 282 -3.46 -11.63 -1.18
CA PHE A 282 -2.16 -10.97 -1.38
C PHE A 282 -1.07 -11.55 -0.48
N ALA A 283 -1.34 -11.78 0.79
CA ALA A 283 -0.40 -12.38 1.73
C ALA A 283 0.06 -13.77 1.25
N VAL A 284 -0.88 -14.62 0.81
CA VAL A 284 -0.58 -15.95 0.26
C VAL A 284 0.25 -15.84 -1.01
N LEU A 285 -0.10 -14.93 -1.94
CA LEU A 285 0.66 -14.71 -3.17
C LEU A 285 2.10 -14.26 -2.90
N LEU A 286 2.30 -13.30 -1.98
CA LEU A 286 3.63 -12.82 -1.59
C LEU A 286 4.47 -13.90 -0.94
N LEU A 287 3.88 -14.73 -0.06
CA LEU A 287 4.56 -15.86 0.54
C LEU A 287 4.95 -16.90 -0.52
N ILE A 288 4.03 -17.29 -1.40
CA ILE A 288 4.32 -18.25 -2.49
C ILE A 288 5.46 -17.72 -3.36
N ARG A 289 5.37 -16.46 -3.82
CA ARG A 289 6.41 -15.85 -4.66
C ARG A 289 7.76 -15.81 -3.94
N GLY A 290 7.77 -15.38 -2.68
CA GLY A 290 8.99 -15.32 -1.87
C GLY A 290 9.66 -16.68 -1.67
N PHE A 291 8.88 -17.77 -1.58
CA PHE A 291 9.43 -19.13 -1.47
C PHE A 291 9.77 -19.78 -2.82
N SER A 292 8.99 -19.51 -3.87
CA SER A 292 9.14 -20.13 -5.20
C SER A 292 10.29 -19.58 -6.04
N ASP A 293 10.73 -18.35 -5.83
CA ASP A 293 11.91 -17.78 -6.51
C ASP A 293 13.25 -18.34 -5.95
N SER A 294 13.26 -19.61 -5.49
CA SER A 294 14.41 -20.32 -4.89
C SER A 294 15.15 -21.21 -5.86
#